data_AF-A0A6B3LDU9-F1
#
_entry.id   AF-A0A6B3LDU9-F1
#
_cell.length_a   1.000
_cell.length_b   1.000
_cell.length_c   1.000
_cell.angle_alpha   90.00
_cell.angle_beta   90.00
_cell.angle_gamma   90.00
#
_symmetry.space_group_name_H-M   'P 1'
#
loop_
_entity.id
_entity.type
_entity.pdbx_description
1 polymer ?
#
loop_
_entity_poly.entity_id
_entity_poly.type
_entity_poly.pdbx_seq_one_letter_code
_entity_poly.pdbx_strand_id
1 'polypeptide(L)' 'MPSPGKYLTEVKGELHKASWPWEPKGRGLKGLKRFKKLTDSTVVILIASALLGGFVALFDLLMKGGIFFLIQKTSGF' A
#
# COMPACT_ATOMS: atom_id res chain seq x y z
N MET A 1 17.54 -22.37 -24.42
CA MET A 1 16.84 -21.17 -23.90
C MET A 1 16.99 -20.04 -24.91
N PRO A 2 15.92 -19.31 -25.26
CA PRO A 2 16.03 -18.11 -26.09
C PRO A 2 16.97 -17.10 -25.43
N SER A 3 17.64 -16.27 -26.23
CA SER A 3 18.49 -15.20 -25.69
C SER A 3 17.65 -14.25 -24.80
N PRO A 4 18.24 -13.62 -23.77
CA PRO A 4 17.52 -12.72 -22.87
C PRO A 4 16.70 -11.64 -23.61
N GLY A 5 17.23 -11.09 -24.71
CA GLY A 5 16.52 -10.11 -25.54
C GLY A 5 15.30 -10.69 -26.28
N LYS A 6 15.39 -11.95 -26.75
CA LYS A 6 14.27 -12.63 -27.42
C LYS A 6 13.16 -12.97 -26.43
N TYR A 7 13.54 -13.41 -25.22
CA TYR A 7 12.60 -13.65 -24.11
C TYR A 7 11.86 -12.37 -23.69
N LEU A 8 12.57 -11.25 -23.49
CA LEU A 8 11.93 -9.98 -23.13
C LEU A 8 10.95 -9.47 -24.20
N THR A 9 11.26 -9.72 -25.48
CA THR A 9 10.39 -9.34 -26.60
C THR A 9 9.11 -10.18 -26.59
N GLU A 10 9.21 -11.47 -26.32
CA GLU A 10 8.08 -12.39 -26.19
C GLU A 10 7.20 -12.05 -24.98
N VAL A 11 7.82 -11.83 -23.81
CA VAL A 11 7.12 -11.38 -22.59
C VAL A 11 6.38 -10.07 -22.83
N LYS A 12 7.01 -9.10 -23.50
CA LYS A 12 6.35 -7.83 -23.86
C LYS A 12 5.15 -8.05 -24.79
N GLY A 13 5.28 -8.97 -25.75
CA GLY A 13 4.21 -9.35 -26.66
C GLY A 13 3.01 -9.98 -25.93
N GLU A 14 3.26 -10.86 -24.97
CA GLU A 14 2.21 -11.47 -24.13
C GLU A 14 1.60 -10.48 -23.13
N LEU A 15 2.42 -9.61 -22.53
CA LEU A 15 1.97 -8.59 -21.58
C LEU A 15 0.99 -7.60 -22.20
N HIS A 16 1.12 -7.34 -23.52
CA HIS A 16 0.22 -6.48 -24.28
C HIS A 16 -1.14 -7.13 -24.56
N LYS A 17 -1.23 -8.47 -24.50
CA LYS A 17 -2.50 -9.22 -24.64
C LYS A 17 -3.25 -9.30 -23.31
N ALA A 18 -2.59 -9.05 -22.19
CA ALA A 18 -3.20 -9.10 -20.88
C ALA A 18 -4.29 -8.03 -20.74
N SER A 19 -5.49 -8.45 -20.33
CA SER A 19 -6.59 -7.54 -20.02
C SER A 19 -6.41 -7.02 -18.60
N TRP A 20 -5.67 -5.93 -18.45
CA TRP A 20 -5.43 -5.36 -17.15
C TRP A 20 -6.69 -4.71 -16.56
N PRO A 21 -6.93 -4.81 -15.24
CA PRO A 21 -8.14 -4.30 -14.61
C PRO A 21 -8.27 -2.76 -14.62
N TRP A 22 -7.22 -2.03 -15.02
CA TRP A 22 -7.23 -0.58 -15.24
C TRP A 22 -7.48 -0.17 -16.70
N GLU A 23 -7.64 -1.13 -17.61
CA GLU A 23 -8.01 -0.87 -19.00
C GLU A 23 -9.52 -0.58 -19.04
N PRO A 24 -9.96 0.65 -19.37
CA PRO A 24 -11.38 0.98 -19.42
C PRO A 24 -12.07 0.17 -20.53
N LYS A 25 -13.19 -0.49 -20.19
CA LYS A 25 -14.11 -1.10 -21.18
C LYS A 25 -14.76 0.00 -22.03
N GLY A 26 -14.05 0.46 -23.05
CA GLY A 26 -14.49 1.51 -23.96
C GLY A 26 -13.35 2.46 -24.32
N ARG A 27 -13.02 2.51 -25.63
CA ARG A 27 -12.05 3.45 -26.21
C ARG A 27 -12.49 4.89 -25.92
N GLY A 28 -11.92 5.54 -24.90
CA GLY A 28 -12.21 6.96 -24.65
C GLY A 28 -11.67 7.60 -23.38
N LEU A 29 -11.32 6.83 -22.35
CA LEU A 29 -10.80 7.39 -21.09
C LEU A 29 -9.28 7.61 -21.17
N LYS A 30 -8.87 8.78 -21.71
CA LYS A 30 -7.48 9.24 -21.67
C LYS A 30 -7.08 9.68 -20.25
N GLY A 31 -5.88 9.30 -19.80
CA GLY A 31 -5.23 9.83 -18.60
C GLY A 31 -5.61 9.18 -17.26
N LEU A 32 -5.44 9.93 -16.16
CA LEU A 32 -5.55 9.48 -14.76
C LEU A 32 -6.91 8.82 -14.40
N LYS A 33 -7.96 9.07 -15.18
CA LYS A 33 -9.29 8.47 -14.96
C LYS A 33 -9.30 6.94 -15.18
N ARG A 34 -8.35 6.37 -15.94
CA ARG A 34 -8.20 4.91 -16.12
C ARG A 34 -7.79 4.20 -14.83
N PHE A 35 -7.02 4.89 -14.00
CA PHE A 35 -6.54 4.35 -12.73
C PHE A 35 -7.52 4.59 -11.59
N LYS A 36 -8.71 5.18 -11.84
CA LYS A 36 -9.67 5.55 -10.78
C LYS A 36 -9.97 4.36 -9.86
N LYS A 37 -10.18 3.15 -10.38
CA LYS A 37 -10.39 1.95 -9.55
C LYS A 37 -9.16 1.58 -8.70
N LEU A 38 -7.95 1.75 -9.24
CA LEU A 38 -6.73 1.46 -8.49
C LEU A 38 -6.48 2.54 -7.43
N THR A 39 -6.65 3.80 -7.80
CA THR A 39 -6.54 4.92 -6.87
C THR A 39 -7.56 4.78 -5.74
N ASP A 40 -8.80 4.39 -6.05
CA ASP A 40 -9.85 4.15 -5.05
C ASP A 40 -9.45 3.04 -4.07
N SER A 41 -8.99 1.88 -4.58
CA SER A 41 -8.52 0.77 -3.72
C SER A 41 -7.28 1.13 -2.89
N THR A 42 -6.32 1.85 -3.45
CA THR A 42 -5.09 2.24 -2.71
C THR A 42 -5.39 3.32 -1.67
N VAL A 43 -6.28 4.27 -1.96
CA VAL A 43 -6.65 5.33 -0.99
C VAL A 43 -7.27 4.74 0.27
N VAL A 44 -8.14 3.73 0.13
CA VAL A 44 -8.71 3.03 1.29
C VAL A 44 -7.62 2.38 2.14
N ILE A 45 -6.65 1.72 1.51
CA ILE A 45 -5.52 1.08 2.21
C ILE A 45 -4.65 2.13 2.92
N LEU A 46 -4.40 3.27 2.28
CA LEU A 46 -3.63 4.36 2.89
C LEU A 46 -4.33 4.92 4.13
N ILE A 47 -5.65 5.15 4.05
CA ILE A 47 -6.44 5.63 5.19
C ILE A 47 -6.45 4.58 6.31
N ALA A 48 -6.69 3.31 6.00
CA ALA A 48 -6.67 2.24 6.98
C ALA A 48 -5.30 2.11 7.67
N SER A 49 -4.21 2.22 6.91
CA SER A 49 -2.84 2.16 7.43
C SER A 49 -2.53 3.34 8.33
N ALA A 50 -2.96 4.55 7.95
CA ALA A 50 -2.77 5.75 8.75
C ALA A 50 -3.57 5.71 10.07
N LEU A 51 -4.83 5.27 10.02
CA LEU A 51 -5.67 5.10 11.21
C LEU A 51 -5.11 4.05 12.16
N LEU A 52 -4.67 2.90 11.63
CA LEU A 52 -4.03 1.86 12.42
C LEU A 52 -2.73 2.35 13.04
N GLY A 53 -1.88 3.05 12.27
CA GLY A 53 -0.66 3.64 12.77
C GLY A 53 -0.90 4.65 13.89
N GLY A 54 -1.90 5.51 13.74
CA GLY A 54 -2.31 6.46 14.79
C GLY A 54 -2.82 5.77 16.05
N PHE A 55 -3.64 4.72 15.90
CA PHE A 55 -4.11 3.90 17.02
C PHE A 55 -2.93 3.25 17.77
N VAL A 56 -2.04 2.56 17.05
CA VAL A 56 -0.86 1.93 17.65
C VAL A 56 0.00 2.96 18.37
N ALA A 57 0.27 4.10 17.74
CA ALA A 57 1.08 5.17 18.34
C ALA A 57 0.47 5.73 19.63
N LEU A 58 -0.85 5.90 19.70
CA LEU A 58 -1.54 6.36 20.92
C LEU A 58 -1.34 5.37 22.07
N PHE A 59 -1.57 4.08 21.82
CA PHE A 59 -1.38 3.06 22.85
C PHE A 59 0.08 2.92 23.27
N ASP A 60 1.02 3.09 22.34
CA ASP A 60 2.45 3.13 22.63
C ASP A 60 2.81 4.25 23.62
N LEU A 61 2.22 5.44 23.45
CA LEU A 61 2.43 6.59 24.34
C LEU A 61 1.82 6.36 25.73
N LEU A 62 0.59 5.80 25.79
CA LEU A 62 -0.07 5.46 27.04
C LEU A 62 0.72 4.42 27.83
N MET A 63 1.18 3.36 27.16
CA MET A 63 2.01 2.31 27.75
C MET A 63 3.35 2.87 28.25
N LYS A 64 4.04 3.69 27.45
CA LYS A 64 5.29 4.33 27.87
C LYS A 64 5.10 5.22 29.10
N GLY A 65 4.01 6.00 29.14
CA GLY A 65 3.65 6.82 30.29
C GLY A 65 3.35 5.97 31.54
N GLY A 66 2.57 4.89 31.38
CA GLY A 66 2.25 3.97 32.46
C GLY A 66 3.48 3.24 33.01
N ILE A 67 4.33 2.72 32.13
CA ILE A 67 5.60 2.06 32.50
C ILE A 67 6.53 3.05 33.19
N PHE A 68 6.68 4.26 32.66
CA PHE A 68 7.49 5.30 33.30
C PHE A 68 7.00 5.61 34.72
N PHE A 69 5.68 5.73 34.90
CA PHE A 69 5.07 5.94 36.22
C PHE A 69 5.34 4.77 37.18
N LEU A 70 5.20 3.52 36.71
CA LEU A 70 5.47 2.32 37.50
C LEU A 70 6.95 2.19 37.89
N ILE A 71 7.86 2.53 36.97
CA ILE A 71 9.29 2.57 37.25
C ILE A 71 9.59 3.63 38.31
N GLN A 72 9.09 4.86 38.16
CA GLN A 72 9.25 5.92 39.18
C GLN A 72 8.73 5.50 40.55
N LYS A 73 7.58 4.83 40.61
CA LYS A 73 7.01 4.28 41.85
C LYS A 73 7.92 3.22 42.49
N THR A 74 8.55 2.38 41.68
CA THR A 74 9.40 1.26 42.13
C THR A 74 10.80 1.70 42.53
N SER A 75 11.37 2.69 41.85
CA SER A 75 12.70 3.26 42.13
C SER A 75 12.72 4.27 43.28
N GLY A 76 11.56 4.62 43.84
CA GLY A 76 11.41 5.51 45.00
C GLY A 76 11.55 4.81 46.37
N PHE A 77 12.03 3.56 46.38
CA PHE A 77 12.48 2.81 47.56
C PHE A 77 13.96 2.49 47.43
#